data_AF-A0A6A8AUN7-F1
#
_entry.id   AF-A0A6A8AUN7-F1
#
_cell.length_a   1.000
_cell.length_b   1.000
_cell.length_c   1.000
_cell.angle_alpha   90.00
_cell.angle_beta   90.00
_cell.angle_gamma   90.00
#
_symmetry.space_group_name_H-M   'P 1'
#
loop_
_entity.id
_entity.type
_entity.pdbx_description
1 polymer ?
#
loop_
_entity_poly.entity_id
_entity_poly.type
_entity_poly.pdbx_seq_one_letter_code
_entity_poly.pdbx_strand_id
1 'polypeptide(L)'
;MTMERKQNRPGGLLGLLFGNQADYVRSLKPAYALTFLIFFFSLAAGYSLGSFDIMEAYLDALPSGIQDYSLVQFLMFIIGNNVFNGFLWITLGYVFSFPSLYLSALNGFVIGNISHTMIMEQSLSFVLVGLIPHGIIEIPTLLLCSAMGMSLGYSMINRLRGRGSLRLELIKAMRLFITRILPLIVLAAVIEVTVSPFLMSLFGYY
;
A
#
# COMPACT_ATOMS: atom_id res chain seq x y z
N MET A 1 -16.10 -1.97 44.33
CA MET A 1 -16.85 -1.59 43.11
C MET A 1 -15.85 -1.30 42.01
N THR A 2 -15.55 -2.29 41.18
CA THR A 2 -14.69 -2.19 40.00
C THR A 2 -15.51 -1.52 38.90
N MET A 3 -15.12 -0.31 38.49
CA MET A 3 -15.70 0.32 37.31
C MET A 3 -15.28 -0.49 36.07
N GLU A 4 -16.21 -1.27 35.52
CA GLU A 4 -16.10 -1.73 34.14
C GLU A 4 -15.98 -0.49 33.24
N ARG A 5 -14.78 -0.25 32.72
CA ARG A 5 -14.59 0.62 31.57
C ARG A 5 -15.39 -0.01 30.43
N LYS A 6 -16.59 0.51 30.18
CA LYS A 6 -17.42 0.19 29.02
C LYS A 6 -16.57 0.51 27.78
N GLN A 7 -15.90 -0.51 27.25
CA GLN A 7 -15.10 -0.41 26.03
C GLN A 7 -16.09 -0.16 24.91
N ASN A 8 -16.35 1.12 24.61
CA ASN A 8 -17.11 1.55 23.45
C ASN A 8 -16.41 0.97 22.23
N ARG A 9 -16.86 -0.21 21.77
CA ARG A 9 -16.45 -0.75 20.49
C ARG A 9 -16.87 0.29 19.45
N PRO A 10 -15.92 0.84 18.67
CA PRO A 10 -16.27 1.87 17.69
C PRO A 10 -17.31 1.28 16.74
N GLY A 11 -18.50 1.90 16.64
CA GLY A 11 -19.53 1.46 15.71
C GLY A 11 -19.10 1.64 14.25
N GLY A 12 -19.63 0.79 13.36
CA GLY A 12 -19.46 0.88 11.90
C GLY A 12 -18.33 0.02 11.31
N LEU A 13 -18.14 0.11 9.99
CA LEU A 13 -17.21 -0.72 9.20
C LEU A 13 -15.76 -0.69 9.72
N LEU A 14 -15.27 0.49 10.12
CA LEU A 14 -13.92 0.62 10.68
C LEU A 14 -13.76 -0.12 12.01
N GLY A 15 -14.80 -0.18 12.83
CA GLY A 15 -14.78 -0.94 14.08
C GLY A 15 -14.72 -2.44 13.85
N LEU A 16 -15.43 -2.93 12.82
CA LEU A 16 -15.39 -4.33 12.41
C LEU A 16 -14.00 -4.72 11.92
N LEU A 17 -13.38 -3.91 11.05
CA LEU A 17 -12.10 -4.22 10.42
C LEU A 17 -10.89 -3.97 11.33
N PHE A 18 -10.92 -2.89 12.12
CA PHE A 18 -9.74 -2.42 12.88
C PHE A 18 -9.88 -2.56 14.40
N GLY A 19 -11.07 -2.88 14.92
CA GLY A 19 -11.31 -3.09 16.36
C GLY A 19 -10.85 -1.90 17.21
N ASN A 20 -9.98 -2.16 18.19
CA ASN A 20 -9.46 -1.14 19.11
C ASN A 20 -8.60 -0.06 18.44
N GLN A 21 -8.25 -0.22 17.16
CA GLN A 21 -7.46 0.74 16.39
C GLN A 21 -8.31 1.62 15.48
N ALA A 22 -9.64 1.43 15.45
CA ALA A 22 -10.50 2.16 14.52
C ALA A 22 -10.48 3.69 14.75
N ASP A 23 -10.30 4.16 15.99
CA ASP A 23 -10.16 5.59 16.26
C ASP A 23 -8.89 6.17 15.68
N TYR A 24 -7.79 5.41 15.73
CA TYR A 24 -6.53 5.79 15.09
C TYR A 24 -6.70 5.85 13.57
N VAL A 25 -7.26 4.80 12.96
CA VAL A 25 -7.55 4.78 11.51
C VAL A 25 -8.49 5.92 11.12
N ARG A 26 -9.49 6.25 11.93
CA ARG A 26 -10.39 7.38 11.69
C ARG A 26 -9.65 8.71 11.68
N SER A 27 -8.65 8.89 12.53
CA SER A 27 -7.80 10.09 12.55
C SER A 27 -6.92 10.23 11.31
N LEU A 28 -6.60 9.12 10.63
CA LEU A 28 -5.80 9.09 9.41
C LEU A 28 -6.59 9.44 8.14
N LYS A 29 -7.93 9.52 8.20
CA LYS A 29 -8.80 9.80 7.04
C LYS A 29 -8.36 11.00 6.17
N PRO A 30 -7.97 12.16 6.72
CA PRO A 30 -7.57 13.30 5.90
C PRO A 30 -6.26 13.01 5.14
N ALA A 31 -5.29 12.41 5.83
CA ALA A 31 -4.03 12.01 5.23
C ALA A 31 -4.25 10.93 4.15
N TYR A 32 -5.10 9.94 4.44
CA TYR A 32 -5.47 8.91 3.47
C TYR A 32 -6.19 9.48 2.25
N ALA A 33 -7.09 10.45 2.43
CA ALA A 33 -7.74 11.10 1.30
C ALA A 33 -6.73 11.85 0.42
N LEU A 34 -5.73 12.51 1.02
CA LEU A 34 -4.67 13.17 0.26
C LEU A 34 -3.78 12.17 -0.48
N THR A 35 -3.34 11.08 0.17
CA THR A 35 -2.52 10.04 -0.49
C THR A 35 -3.28 9.36 -1.62
N PHE A 36 -4.58 9.09 -1.41
CA PHE A 36 -5.47 8.56 -2.44
C PHE A 36 -5.55 9.48 -3.66
N LEU A 37 -5.81 10.78 -3.45
CA LEU A 37 -5.88 11.75 -4.55
C LEU A 37 -4.55 11.83 -5.31
N ILE A 38 -3.43 11.90 -4.59
CA ILE A 38 -2.10 11.95 -5.20
C ILE A 38 -1.79 10.67 -5.97
N PHE A 39 -2.11 9.51 -5.42
CA PHE A 39 -1.92 8.23 -6.08
C PHE A 39 -2.68 8.16 -7.40
N PHE A 40 -3.98 8.47 -7.41
CA PHE A 40 -4.80 8.38 -8.63
C PHE A 40 -4.46 9.46 -9.64
N PHE A 41 -4.10 10.67 -9.19
CA PHE A 41 -3.55 11.70 -10.08
C PHE A 41 -2.26 11.23 -10.74
N SER A 42 -1.35 10.65 -9.95
CA SER A 42 -0.07 10.15 -10.44
C SER A 42 -0.22 8.92 -11.33
N LEU A 43 -1.20 8.05 -11.05
CA LEU A 43 -1.57 6.93 -11.90
C LEU A 43 -2.06 7.41 -13.26
N ALA A 44 -2.97 8.40 -13.29
CA ALA A 44 -3.42 8.98 -14.55
C ALA A 44 -2.27 9.65 -15.31
N ALA A 45 -1.38 10.36 -14.62
CA ALA A 45 -0.19 10.95 -15.21
C ALA A 45 0.77 9.88 -15.76
N GLY A 46 1.04 8.82 -15.00
CA GLY A 46 1.89 7.70 -15.42
C GLY A 46 1.32 6.95 -16.61
N TYR A 47 0.01 6.74 -16.65
CA TYR A 47 -0.66 6.18 -17.82
C TYR A 47 -0.54 7.10 -19.04
N SER A 48 -0.74 8.41 -18.86
CA SER A 48 -0.71 9.37 -19.98
C SER A 48 0.70 9.61 -20.53
N LEU A 49 1.71 9.43 -19.69
CA LEU A 49 3.14 9.56 -20.01
C LEU A 49 3.81 8.20 -20.16
N GLY A 50 3.02 7.14 -20.41
CA GLY A 50 3.49 5.77 -20.46
C GLY A 50 4.59 5.58 -21.51
N SER A 51 5.72 4.99 -21.10
CA SER A 51 6.80 4.63 -22.01
C SER A 51 7.33 3.22 -21.77
N PHE A 52 7.83 2.58 -22.83
CA PHE A 52 8.49 1.28 -22.76
C PHE A 52 9.77 1.35 -21.91
N ASP A 53 10.53 2.45 -22.01
CA ASP A 53 11.77 2.65 -21.24
C ASP A 53 11.55 2.57 -19.71
N ILE A 54 10.42 3.12 -19.21
CA ILE A 54 10.10 3.08 -17.78
C ILE A 54 9.71 1.67 -17.35
N MET A 55 8.98 0.93 -18.20
CA MET A 55 8.67 -0.48 -17.97
C MET A 55 9.97 -1.30 -17.91
N GLU A 56 10.86 -1.12 -18.87
CA GLU A 56 12.14 -1.83 -18.95
C GLU A 56 12.99 -1.55 -17.70
N ALA A 57 13.11 -0.28 -17.30
CA ALA A 57 13.81 0.10 -16.07
C ALA A 57 13.18 -0.52 -14.80
N TYR A 58 11.86 -0.71 -14.79
CA TYR A 58 11.18 -1.39 -13.69
C TYR A 58 11.48 -2.89 -13.67
N LEU A 59 11.46 -3.55 -14.84
CA LEU A 59 11.81 -4.96 -14.97
C LEU A 59 13.28 -5.22 -14.61
N ASP A 60 14.19 -4.34 -15.01
CA ASP A 60 15.62 -4.39 -14.67
C ASP A 60 15.89 -4.21 -13.17
N ALA A 61 15.00 -3.51 -12.46
CA ALA A 61 15.08 -3.35 -11.01
C ALA A 61 14.63 -4.60 -10.24
N LEU A 62 13.95 -5.55 -10.90
CA LEU A 62 13.58 -6.82 -10.27
C LEU A 62 14.81 -7.73 -10.11
N PRO A 63 14.81 -8.64 -9.13
CA PRO A 63 15.87 -9.64 -9.00
C PRO A 63 16.06 -10.45 -10.27
N SER A 64 17.32 -10.63 -10.69
CA SER A 64 17.64 -11.51 -11.81
C SER A 64 17.18 -12.95 -11.53
N GLY A 65 16.58 -13.59 -12.53
CA GLY A 65 16.04 -14.95 -12.40
C GLY A 65 14.73 -15.05 -11.60
N ILE A 66 14.00 -13.94 -11.38
CA ILE A 66 12.68 -13.97 -10.73
C ILE A 66 11.69 -14.91 -11.44
N GLN A 67 11.85 -15.11 -12.75
CA GLN A 67 11.05 -16.04 -13.54
C GLN A 67 11.26 -17.51 -13.16
N ASP A 68 12.42 -17.84 -12.58
CA ASP A 68 12.77 -19.19 -12.13
C ASP A 68 12.37 -19.47 -10.67
N TYR A 69 11.72 -18.50 -10.01
CA TYR A 69 11.33 -18.67 -8.62
C TYR A 69 10.25 -19.74 -8.49
N SER A 70 10.44 -20.66 -7.54
CA SER A 70 9.35 -21.51 -7.07
C SER A 70 8.20 -20.65 -6.52
N LEU A 71 6.99 -21.21 -6.48
CA LEU A 71 5.80 -20.52 -5.94
C LEU A 71 6.04 -19.91 -4.55
N VAL A 72 6.76 -20.64 -3.68
CA VAL A 72 7.08 -20.17 -2.32
C VAL A 72 8.09 -19.02 -2.35
N GLN A 73 9.11 -19.08 -3.20
CA GLN A 73 10.09 -18.00 -3.35
C GLN A 73 9.43 -16.73 -3.88
N PHE A 74 8.57 -16.85 -4.89
CA PHE A 74 7.86 -15.71 -5.47
C PHE A 74 6.89 -15.08 -4.47
N LEU A 75 6.12 -15.90 -3.74
CA LEU A 75 5.26 -15.44 -2.66
C LEU A 75 6.03 -14.68 -1.58
N MET A 76 7.16 -15.24 -1.11
CA MET A 76 7.99 -14.62 -0.08
C MET A 76 8.64 -13.32 -0.57
N PHE A 77 9.01 -13.26 -1.85
CA PHE A 77 9.52 -12.05 -2.47
C PHE A 77 8.47 -10.93 -2.47
N ILE A 78 7.25 -11.21 -2.95
CA ILE A 78 6.14 -10.23 -2.97
C ILE A 78 5.83 -9.74 -1.55
N ILE A 79 5.65 -10.67 -0.60
CA ILE A 79 5.39 -10.32 0.80
C ILE A 79 6.53 -9.45 1.34
N GLY A 80 7.79 -9.86 1.13
CA GLY A 80 8.95 -9.12 1.61
C GLY A 80 9.03 -7.72 1.04
N ASN A 81 8.85 -7.57 -0.28
CA ASN A 81 8.88 -6.28 -0.97
C ASN A 81 7.78 -5.35 -0.46
N ASN A 82 6.54 -5.84 -0.34
CA ASN A 82 5.41 -5.03 0.11
C ASN A 82 5.47 -4.69 1.61
N VAL A 83 5.96 -5.59 2.45
CA VAL A 83 6.22 -5.31 3.87
C VAL A 83 7.32 -4.26 4.01
N PHE A 84 8.41 -4.39 3.26
CA PHE A 84 9.50 -3.43 3.27
C PHE A 84 9.04 -2.06 2.78
N ASN A 85 8.32 -2.00 1.66
CA ASN A 85 7.73 -0.77 1.14
C ASN A 85 6.79 -0.12 2.15
N GLY A 86 5.82 -0.86 2.68
CA GLY A 86 4.91 -0.34 3.70
C GLY A 86 5.64 0.21 4.93
N PHE A 87 6.67 -0.48 5.40
CA PHE A 87 7.51 -0.02 6.51
C PHE A 87 8.29 1.25 6.18
N LEU A 88 8.90 1.33 4.99
CA LEU A 88 9.58 2.54 4.51
C LEU A 88 8.63 3.72 4.39
N TRP A 89 7.43 3.52 3.85
CA TRP A 89 6.44 4.57 3.67
C TRP A 89 6.01 5.18 5.00
N ILE A 90 5.91 4.36 6.06
CA ILE A 90 5.63 4.82 7.42
C ILE A 90 6.85 5.57 7.99
N THR A 91 8.02 4.94 7.99
CA THR A 91 9.20 5.44 8.71
C THR A 91 9.83 6.66 8.05
N LEU A 92 9.90 6.73 6.72
CA LEU A 92 10.40 7.91 6.02
C LEU A 92 9.50 9.15 6.22
N GLY A 93 8.28 8.94 6.73
CA GLY A 93 7.41 10.01 7.21
C GLY A 93 8.06 10.94 8.24
N TYR A 94 9.08 10.48 8.98
CA TYR A 94 9.88 11.33 9.88
C TYR A 94 10.44 12.60 9.21
N VAL A 95 10.70 12.55 7.90
CA VAL A 95 11.15 13.69 7.10
C VAL A 95 9.93 14.53 6.64
N PHE A 96 9.14 14.98 7.62
CA PHE A 96 8.03 15.93 7.41
C PHE A 96 6.96 15.47 6.41
N SER A 97 6.61 14.17 6.42
CA SER A 97 5.55 13.59 5.58
C SER A 97 5.83 13.55 4.07
N PHE A 98 6.82 14.29 3.57
CA PHE A 98 7.11 14.41 2.14
C PHE A 98 7.48 13.06 1.50
N PRO A 99 8.38 12.23 2.07
CA PRO A 99 8.70 10.95 1.45
C PRO A 99 7.50 10.01 1.34
N SER A 100 6.61 9.98 2.34
CA SER A 100 5.41 9.14 2.30
C SER A 100 4.49 9.52 1.14
N LEU A 101 4.31 10.83 0.89
CA LEU A 101 3.54 11.34 -0.25
C LEU A 101 4.24 11.04 -1.58
N TYR A 102 5.55 11.26 -1.65
CA TYR A 102 6.36 10.97 -2.83
C TYR A 102 6.29 9.49 -3.22
N LEU A 103 6.44 8.57 -2.26
CA LEU A 103 6.37 7.14 -2.52
C LEU A 103 4.97 6.70 -3.00
N SER A 104 3.90 7.30 -2.45
CA SER A 104 2.54 7.09 -2.94
C SER A 104 2.36 7.58 -4.38
N ALA A 105 2.93 8.73 -4.72
CA ALA A 105 2.89 9.26 -6.08
C ALA A 105 3.70 8.38 -7.04
N LEU A 106 4.92 8.01 -6.65
CA LEU A 106 5.80 7.16 -7.46
C LEU A 106 5.15 5.80 -7.75
N ASN A 107 4.54 5.18 -6.74
CA ASN A 107 3.86 3.90 -6.92
C ASN A 107 2.65 4.02 -7.86
N GLY A 108 1.84 5.07 -7.72
CA GLY A 108 0.76 5.35 -8.67
C GLY A 108 1.28 5.56 -10.10
N PHE A 109 2.35 6.35 -10.24
CA PHE A 109 2.98 6.64 -11.54
C PHE A 109 3.49 5.37 -12.24
N VAL A 110 4.19 4.50 -11.50
CA VAL A 110 4.71 3.23 -12.00
C VAL A 110 3.57 2.32 -12.42
N ILE A 111 2.53 2.14 -11.59
CA ILE A 111 1.36 1.32 -11.94
C ILE A 111 0.68 1.87 -13.20
N GLY A 112 0.55 3.19 -13.32
CA GLY A 112 0.02 3.85 -14.52
C GLY A 112 0.84 3.58 -15.77
N ASN A 113 2.16 3.73 -15.69
CA ASN A 113 3.09 3.42 -16.78
C ASN A 113 3.01 1.97 -17.22
N ILE A 114 3.06 1.05 -16.25
CA ILE A 114 2.97 -0.39 -16.51
C ILE A 114 1.65 -0.72 -17.20
N SER A 115 0.55 -0.12 -16.71
CA SER A 115 -0.77 -0.29 -17.30
C SER A 115 -0.85 0.22 -18.74
N HIS A 116 -0.24 1.37 -19.05
CA HIS A 116 -0.21 1.89 -20.43
C HIS A 116 0.44 0.90 -21.38
N THR A 117 1.67 0.47 -21.07
CA THR A 117 2.44 -0.42 -21.93
C THR A 117 1.76 -1.77 -22.10
N MET A 118 1.24 -2.36 -21.01
CA MET A 118 0.52 -3.63 -21.06
C MET A 118 -0.80 -3.53 -21.85
N ILE A 119 -1.49 -2.39 -21.83
CA ILE A 119 -2.68 -2.17 -22.66
C ILE A 119 -2.33 -2.09 -24.14
N MET A 120 -1.21 -1.46 -24.47
CA MET A 120 -0.73 -1.34 -25.85
C MET A 120 -0.25 -2.68 -26.42
N GLU A 121 0.38 -3.52 -25.60
CA GLU A 121 0.88 -4.84 -26.03
C GLU A 121 -0.17 -5.94 -25.98
N GLN A 122 -1.09 -5.88 -25.01
CA GLN A 122 -2.09 -6.90 -24.77
C GLN A 122 -3.49 -6.29 -24.91
N SER A 123 -4.10 -5.89 -23.80
CA SER A 123 -5.44 -5.32 -23.76
C SER A 123 -5.75 -4.70 -22.41
N LEU A 124 -6.79 -3.87 -22.35
CA LEU A 124 -7.35 -3.38 -21.08
C LEU A 124 -7.77 -4.54 -20.16
N SER A 125 -8.40 -5.57 -20.71
CA SER A 125 -8.85 -6.72 -19.94
C SER A 125 -7.68 -7.52 -19.34
N PHE A 126 -6.55 -7.63 -20.03
CA PHE A 126 -5.33 -8.24 -19.49
C PHE A 126 -4.88 -7.52 -18.21
N VAL A 127 -4.80 -6.18 -18.25
CA VAL A 127 -4.39 -5.38 -17.08
C VAL A 127 -5.41 -5.48 -15.94
N LEU A 128 -6.71 -5.39 -16.23
CA LEU A 128 -7.74 -5.47 -15.19
C LEU A 128 -7.76 -6.84 -14.50
N VAL A 129 -7.64 -7.94 -15.26
CA VAL A 129 -7.62 -9.30 -14.70
C VAL A 129 -6.34 -9.55 -13.92
N GLY A 130 -5.20 -9.06 -14.39
CA GLY A 130 -3.93 -9.18 -13.68
C GLY A 130 -3.90 -8.37 -12.38
N LEU A 131 -4.40 -7.13 -12.41
CA LEU A 131 -4.22 -6.16 -11.32
C LEU A 131 -5.34 -6.19 -10.27
N ILE A 132 -6.62 -6.23 -10.66
CA ILE A 132 -7.75 -6.05 -9.73
C ILE A 132 -7.75 -7.06 -8.57
N PRO A 133 -7.53 -8.37 -8.79
CA PRO A 133 -7.71 -9.37 -7.73
C PRO A 133 -6.94 -9.04 -6.45
N HIS A 134 -5.65 -8.69 -6.59
CA HIS A 134 -4.78 -8.35 -5.47
C HIS A 134 -4.74 -6.84 -5.20
N GLY A 135 -4.80 -6.01 -6.25
CA GLY A 135 -4.69 -4.55 -6.17
C GLY A 135 -5.79 -3.88 -5.35
N ILE A 136 -6.99 -4.47 -5.27
CA ILE A 136 -8.07 -3.97 -4.40
C ILE A 136 -7.73 -4.04 -2.91
N ILE A 137 -6.78 -4.91 -2.53
CA ILE A 137 -6.30 -5.05 -1.15
C ILE A 137 -4.98 -4.29 -0.97
N GLU A 138 -4.05 -4.48 -1.90
CA GLU A 138 -2.70 -3.91 -1.80
C GLU A 138 -2.74 -2.38 -1.82
N ILE A 139 -3.43 -1.78 -2.80
CA ILE A 139 -3.42 -0.32 -2.99
C ILE A 139 -3.96 0.39 -1.74
N PRO A 140 -5.16 0.08 -1.20
CA PRO A 140 -5.62 0.70 0.04
C PRO A 140 -4.70 0.46 1.23
N THR A 141 -4.05 -0.71 1.29
CA THR A 141 -3.14 -1.07 2.39
C THR A 141 -1.88 -0.21 2.36
N LEU A 142 -1.25 -0.04 1.19
CA LEU A 142 -0.06 0.81 1.04
C LEU A 142 -0.40 2.30 1.19
N LEU A 143 -1.54 2.76 0.68
CA LEU A 143 -1.99 4.15 0.90
C LEU A 143 -2.25 4.45 2.37
N LEU A 144 -2.70 3.45 3.16
CA LEU A 144 -2.82 3.57 4.60
C LEU A 144 -1.45 3.65 5.28
N CYS A 145 -0.45 2.89 4.83
CA CYS A 145 0.94 3.06 5.27
C CYS A 145 1.47 4.47 4.99
N SER A 146 1.20 5.03 3.80
CA SER A 146 1.56 6.42 3.48
C SER A 146 0.86 7.42 4.41
N ALA A 147 -0.43 7.24 4.68
CA ALA A 147 -1.19 8.09 5.60
C ALA A 147 -0.65 8.04 7.04
N MET A 148 -0.23 6.85 7.50
CA MET A 148 0.46 6.67 8.79
C MET A 148 1.80 7.42 8.80
N GLY A 149 2.58 7.34 7.72
CA GLY A 149 3.84 8.09 7.57
C GLY A 149 3.61 9.61 7.58
N MET A 150 2.55 10.09 6.92
CA MET A 150 2.15 11.49 7.02
C MET A 150 1.83 11.92 8.45
N SER A 151 1.06 11.11 9.19
CA SER A 151 0.72 11.38 10.59
C SER A 151 1.96 11.40 11.49
N LEU A 152 2.95 10.53 11.21
CA LEU A 152 4.23 10.52 11.87
C LEU A 152 5.04 11.80 11.60
N GLY A 153 5.07 12.25 10.35
CA GLY A 153 5.71 13.53 9.97
C GLY A 153 5.04 14.75 10.61
N TYR A 154 3.71 14.76 10.67
CA TYR A 154 2.97 15.80 11.39
C TYR A 154 3.28 15.79 12.89
N SER A 155 3.39 14.60 13.49
CA SER A 155 3.81 14.43 14.88
C SER A 155 5.25 14.89 15.12
N MET A 156 6.15 14.73 14.14
CA MET A 156 7.52 15.25 14.19
C MET A 156 7.51 16.79 14.22
N ILE A 157 6.74 17.43 13.35
CA ILE A 157 6.60 18.90 13.33
C ILE A 157 6.09 19.41 14.69
N ASN A 158 5.07 18.75 15.25
CA ASN A 158 4.54 19.11 16.56
C ASN A 158 5.58 18.91 17.67
N ARG A 159 6.38 17.85 17.60
CA ARG A 159 7.45 17.57 18.57
C ARG A 159 8.51 18.66 18.57
N LEU A 160 8.89 19.17 17.40
CA LEU A 160 9.82 20.30 17.25
C LEU A 160 9.23 21.60 17.81
N ARG A 161 7.90 21.76 17.77
CA ARG A 161 7.18 22.87 18.41
C ARG A 161 6.94 22.67 19.92
N GLY A 162 7.54 21.64 20.52
CA GLY A 162 7.39 21.33 21.95
C GLY A 162 6.06 20.69 22.34
N ARG A 163 5.31 20.11 21.39
CA ARG A 163 3.99 19.51 21.61
C ARG A 163 3.94 18.03 21.20
N GLY A 164 3.01 17.28 21.78
CA GLY A 164 2.71 15.90 21.36
C GLY A 164 3.81 14.88 21.67
N SER A 165 3.59 13.64 21.21
CA SER A 165 4.52 12.53 21.43
C SER A 165 4.72 11.73 20.15
N LEU A 166 5.88 11.94 19.52
CA LEU A 166 6.31 11.20 18.33
C LEU A 166 6.41 9.69 18.59
N ARG A 167 6.87 9.32 19.79
CA ARG A 167 6.95 7.91 20.23
C ARG A 167 5.57 7.26 20.29
N LEU A 168 4.57 7.97 20.81
CA LEU A 168 3.20 7.44 20.88
C LEU A 168 2.63 7.23 19.48
N GLU A 169 2.88 8.16 18.55
CA GLU A 169 2.43 8.04 17.17
C GLU A 169 3.09 6.84 16.47
N LEU A 170 4.41 6.67 16.62
CA LEU A 170 5.11 5.50 16.09
C LEU A 170 4.54 4.18 16.65
N ILE A 171 4.28 4.10 17.95
CA ILE A 171 3.74 2.88 18.57
C ILE A 171 2.35 2.56 17.99
N LYS A 172 1.49 3.56 17.78
CA LYS A 172 0.18 3.36 17.15
C LYS A 172 0.33 2.87 15.71
N ALA A 173 1.21 3.51 14.94
CA ALA A 173 1.49 3.14 13.56
C ALA A 173 2.03 1.70 13.47
N MET A 174 3.07 1.36 14.22
CA MET A 174 3.68 0.02 14.19
C MET A 174 2.73 -1.07 14.69
N ARG A 175 1.89 -0.77 15.69
CA ARG A 175 0.86 -1.72 16.14
C ARG A 175 -0.16 -1.97 15.04
N LEU A 176 -0.65 -0.93 14.35
CA LEU A 176 -1.56 -1.08 13.21
C LEU A 176 -0.89 -1.85 12.07
N PHE A 177 0.38 -1.56 11.78
CA PHE A 177 1.17 -2.23 10.76
C PHE A 177 1.23 -3.75 11.00
N ILE A 178 1.67 -4.16 12.18
CA ILE A 178 1.86 -5.58 12.50
C ILE A 178 0.52 -6.33 12.59
N THR A 179 -0.49 -5.72 13.21
CA THR A 179 -1.74 -6.45 13.52
C THR A 179 -2.77 -6.42 12.40
N ARG A 180 -2.67 -5.49 11.44
CA ARG A 180 -3.67 -5.31 10.37
C ARG A 180 -3.06 -5.22 8.98
N ILE A 181 -2.05 -4.37 8.77
CA ILE A 181 -1.45 -4.18 7.44
C ILE A 181 -0.72 -5.46 6.99
N LEU A 182 0.12 -6.04 7.85
CA LEU A 182 0.88 -7.23 7.51
C LEU A 182 -0.01 -8.41 7.07
N PRO A 183 -1.10 -8.76 7.78
CA PRO A 183 -2.07 -9.74 7.28
C PRO A 183 -2.70 -9.40 5.94
N LEU A 184 -3.00 -8.12 5.67
CA LEU A 184 -3.56 -7.68 4.39
C LEU A 184 -2.56 -7.80 3.24
N ILE A 185 -1.28 -7.48 3.49
CA ILE A 185 -0.19 -7.66 2.51
C ILE A 185 -0.05 -9.15 2.17
N VAL A 186 -0.03 -10.02 3.19
CA VAL A 186 0.04 -11.47 2.96
C VAL A 186 -1.15 -11.96 2.16
N LEU A 187 -2.36 -11.49 2.47
CA LEU A 187 -3.56 -11.84 1.72
C LEU A 187 -3.48 -11.40 0.25
N ALA A 188 -3.05 -10.16 -0.01
CA ALA A 188 -2.86 -9.65 -1.37
C ALA A 188 -1.83 -10.48 -2.15
N ALA A 189 -0.69 -10.81 -1.53
CA ALA A 189 0.35 -11.61 -2.16
C ALA A 189 -0.10 -13.05 -2.47
N VAL A 190 -0.89 -13.68 -1.58
CA VAL A 190 -1.47 -14.99 -1.84
C VAL A 190 -2.41 -14.92 -3.05
N ILE A 191 -3.26 -13.90 -3.13
CA ILE A 191 -4.14 -13.68 -4.28
C ILE A 191 -3.33 -13.46 -5.56
N GLU A 192 -2.23 -12.70 -5.48
CA GLU A 192 -1.35 -12.42 -6.61
C GLU A 192 -0.71 -13.68 -7.19
N VAL A 193 -0.23 -14.61 -6.36
CA VAL A 193 0.44 -15.83 -6.86
C VAL A 193 -0.53 -16.98 -7.18
N THR A 194 -1.81 -16.86 -6.82
CA THR A 194 -2.80 -17.92 -7.04
C THR A 194 -3.95 -17.47 -7.94
N VAL A 195 -4.75 -16.51 -7.49
CA VAL A 195 -5.98 -16.07 -8.14
C VAL A 195 -5.66 -15.29 -9.42
N SER A 196 -4.68 -14.39 -9.40
CA SER A 196 -4.35 -13.61 -10.60
C SER A 196 -3.92 -14.53 -11.77
N PRO A 197 -2.95 -15.46 -11.63
CA PRO A 197 -2.60 -16.41 -12.70
C PRO A 197 -3.77 -17.31 -13.12
N PHE A 198 -4.56 -17.79 -12.15
CA PHE A 198 -5.75 -18.60 -12.45
C PHE A 198 -6.75 -17.85 -13.34
N LEU A 199 -7.04 -16.59 -13.02
CA LEU A 199 -7.92 -15.78 -13.84
C LEU A 199 -7.29 -15.45 -15.19
N MET A 200 -5.98 -15.16 -15.25
CA MET A 200 -5.30 -14.91 -16.51
C MET A 200 -5.38 -16.11 -17.46
N SER A 201 -5.21 -17.33 -16.95
CA SER A 201 -5.42 -18.57 -17.70
C SER A 201 -6.88 -18.76 -18.14
N LEU A 202 -7.84 -18.52 -17.25
CA LEU A 202 -9.26 -18.65 -17.57
C LEU A 202 -9.71 -17.71 -18.70
N PHE A 203 -9.13 -16.52 -18.78
CA PHE A 203 -9.39 -15.53 -19.83
C PHE A 203 -8.52 -15.74 -21.09
N GLY A 204 -7.65 -16.76 -21.11
CA GLY A 204 -6.87 -17.15 -22.28
C GLY A 204 -5.63 -16.29 -22.55
N TYR A 205 -5.08 -15.63 -21.52
CA TYR A 205 -3.84 -14.85 -21.65
C TYR A 205 -2.57 -15.69 -21.52
N TYR A 206 -2.67 -16.90 -20.94
CA TYR A 206 -1.63 -17.91 -20.88
C TYR A 206 -2.24 -19.32 -21.00
#